data_AF-A0A0J5G7Q8-F1
#
_entry.id   AF-A0A0J5G7Q8-F1
#
_cell.length_a   1.000
_cell.length_b   1.000
_cell.length_c   1.000
_cell.angle_alpha   90.00
_cell.angle_beta   90.00
_cell.angle_gamma   90.00
#
_symmetry.space_group_name_H-M   'P 1'
#
loop_
_entity.id
_entity.type
_entity.pdbx_description
1 polymer ?
#
loop_
_entity_poly.entity_id
_entity_poly.type
_entity_poly.pdbx_seq_one_letter_code
_entity_poly.pdbx_strand_id
1 'polypeptide(L)'
;MLPAGSQDAVDSFYHLHGEDSAALPCQGLACFAARAQAPAAWRAAQRLDRGLYCHGQCHQPPGATPVRPHIASLLPHSVLLDNVLA
;
A
#
# COMPACT_ATOMS: atom_id res chain seq x y z
N MET A 1 -14.70 -27.24 2.19
CA MET A 1 -13.39 -27.92 2.27
C MET A 1 -12.69 -27.64 0.95
N LEU A 2 -11.57 -26.92 0.96
CA LEU A 2 -10.82 -26.62 -0.27
C LEU A 2 -10.22 -27.93 -0.84
N PRO A 3 -10.10 -28.07 -2.18
CA PRO A 3 -9.46 -29.23 -2.79
C PRO A 3 -8.04 -29.46 -2.24
N ALA A 4 -7.62 -30.71 -2.11
CA ALA A 4 -6.25 -31.04 -1.72
C ALA A 4 -5.23 -30.32 -2.64
N GLY A 5 -4.21 -29.69 -2.05
CA GLY A 5 -3.21 -28.88 -2.76
C GLY A 5 -3.61 -27.42 -3.00
N SER A 6 -4.85 -27.01 -2.68
CA SER A 6 -5.26 -25.60 -2.82
C SER A 6 -4.56 -24.68 -1.83
N GLN A 7 -4.18 -25.20 -0.64
CA GLN A 7 -3.44 -24.43 0.34
C GLN A 7 -2.02 -24.13 -0.16
N ASP A 8 -1.29 -25.12 -0.67
CA ASP A 8 0.04 -24.94 -1.25
C ASP A 8 0.02 -23.95 -2.44
N ALA A 9 -1.05 -23.99 -3.24
CA ALA A 9 -1.26 -23.04 -4.33
C ALA A 9 -1.46 -21.60 -3.82
N VAL A 10 -2.24 -21.40 -2.75
CA VAL A 10 -2.46 -20.09 -2.12
C VAL A 10 -1.15 -19.57 -1.51
N ASP A 11 -0.44 -20.41 -0.76
CA ASP A 11 0.79 -20.05 -0.05
C ASP A 11 1.92 -19.66 -1.02
N SER A 12 1.95 -20.26 -2.21
CA SER A 12 2.92 -19.94 -3.26
C SER A 12 2.49 -18.78 -4.17
N PHE A 13 1.19 -18.56 -4.34
CA PHE A 13 0.67 -17.48 -5.20
C PHE A 13 0.79 -16.10 -4.55
N TYR A 14 0.45 -15.98 -3.25
CA TYR A 14 0.54 -14.71 -2.54
C TYR A 14 1.93 -14.58 -1.90
N HIS A 15 2.78 -13.72 -2.47
CA HIS A 15 4.17 -13.59 -2.01
C HIS A 15 4.33 -13.07 -0.57
N LEU A 16 3.28 -12.45 -0.03
CA LEU A 16 3.17 -11.97 1.37
C LEU A 16 2.25 -12.86 2.23
N HIS A 17 1.97 -14.09 1.82
CA HIS A 17 1.18 -15.01 2.64
C HIS A 17 1.83 -15.20 4.02
N GLY A 18 1.04 -15.08 5.09
CA GLY A 18 1.51 -15.16 6.47
C GLY A 18 2.17 -13.89 7.02
N GLU A 19 2.34 -12.85 6.20
CA GLU A 19 2.87 -11.55 6.63
C GLU A 19 1.75 -10.56 6.95
N ASP A 20 1.93 -9.73 7.97
CA ASP A 20 1.09 -8.56 8.16
C ASP A 20 1.51 -7.45 7.20
N SER A 21 0.88 -7.41 6.03
CA SER A 21 1.16 -6.39 5.01
C SER A 21 1.01 -4.96 5.53
N ALA A 22 0.16 -4.69 6.53
CA ALA A 22 0.01 -3.35 7.09
C ALA A 22 1.26 -2.89 7.87
N ALA A 23 2.04 -3.84 8.39
CA ALA A 23 3.29 -3.57 9.10
C ALA A 23 4.51 -3.42 8.16
N LEU A 24 4.39 -3.82 6.90
CA LEU A 24 5.51 -3.78 5.97
C LEU A 24 5.73 -2.39 5.36
N PRO A 25 6.95 -1.81 5.40
CA PRO A 25 7.24 -0.58 4.69
C PRO A 25 7.16 -0.75 3.16
N CYS A 26 6.58 0.25 2.49
CA CYS A 26 6.39 0.28 1.05
C CYS A 26 7.69 0.52 0.26
N GLN A 27 7.90 -0.30 -0.77
CA GLN A 27 9.01 -0.22 -1.74
C GLN A 27 8.57 0.27 -3.14
N GLY A 28 7.31 0.69 -3.27
CA GLY A 28 6.74 1.16 -4.53
C GLY A 28 7.37 2.42 -5.09
N LEU A 29 7.08 2.70 -6.37
CA LEU A 29 7.62 3.86 -7.09
C LEU A 29 7.30 5.19 -6.39
N ALA A 30 6.07 5.39 -5.90
CA ALA A 30 5.68 6.60 -5.18
C ALA A 30 6.49 6.75 -3.87
N CYS A 31 6.69 5.65 -3.14
CA CYS A 31 7.47 5.62 -1.91
C CYS A 31 8.96 5.89 -2.16
N PHE A 32 9.51 5.37 -3.27
CA PHE A 32 10.86 5.67 -3.73
C PHE A 32 11.02 7.16 -4.09
N ALA A 33 10.05 7.74 -4.80
CA ALA A 33 10.06 9.16 -5.15
C ALA A 33 10.05 10.04 -3.89
N ALA A 34 9.25 9.67 -2.88
CA ALA A 34 9.14 10.39 -1.61
C ALA A 34 10.19 9.98 -0.55
N ARG A 35 11.19 9.14 -0.87
CA ARG A 35 12.15 8.57 0.11
C ARG A 35 12.87 9.59 0.98
N ALA A 36 13.09 10.81 0.48
CA ALA A 36 13.73 11.89 1.21
C ALA A 36 12.90 12.39 2.40
N GLN A 37 11.57 12.22 2.36
CA GLN A 37 10.64 12.62 3.43
C GLN A 37 10.64 11.63 4.59
N ALA A 38 11.02 10.38 4.35
CA ALA A 38 11.04 9.31 5.35
C ALA A 38 12.23 8.34 5.15
N PRO A 39 13.49 8.82 5.28
CA PRO A 39 14.67 8.02 4.95
C PRO A 39 14.88 6.82 5.87
N ALA A 40 14.36 6.85 7.10
CA ALA A 40 14.37 5.69 7.99
C ALA A 40 13.42 4.59 7.51
N ALA A 41 12.18 4.96 7.15
CA ALA A 41 11.18 4.04 6.60
C ALA A 41 11.66 3.43 5.29
N TRP A 42 12.24 4.23 4.39
CA TRP A 42 12.81 3.74 3.13
C TRP A 42 13.97 2.74 3.35
N ARG A 43 14.90 3.05 4.27
CA ARG A 43 15.98 2.11 4.63
C ARG A 43 15.45 0.81 5.23
N ALA A 44 14.36 0.86 6.01
CA ALA A 44 13.71 -0.34 6.52
C ALA A 44 13.10 -1.16 5.37
N ALA A 45 12.45 -0.49 4.41
CA ALA A 45 11.91 -1.13 3.21
C ALA A 45 12.98 -1.89 2.42
N GLN A 46 14.15 -1.27 2.21
CA GLN A 46 15.27 -1.89 1.47
C GLN A 46 15.87 -3.15 2.13
N ARG A 47 15.60 -3.41 3.40
CA ARG A 47 16.12 -4.59 4.12
C ARG A 47 15.18 -5.81 4.04
N LEU A 48 14.00 -5.66 3.45
CA LEU A 48 13.06 -6.77 3.34
C LEU A 48 13.40 -7.63 2.12
N ASP A 49 13.49 -8.94 2.34
CA ASP A 49 13.63 -9.93 1.26
C ASP A 49 12.34 -10.04 0.41
N ARG A 50 11.19 -9.73 1.00
CA ARG A 50 9.88 -9.71 0.33
C ARG A 50 9.27 -8.32 0.46
N GLY A 51 9.14 -7.63 -0.67
CA GLY A 51 8.66 -6.25 -0.69
C GLY A 51 7.14 -6.15 -0.78
N LEU A 52 6.59 -5.21 0.00
CA LEU A 52 5.29 -4.64 -0.30
C LEU A 52 5.48 -3.45 -1.25
N TYR A 53 4.80 -3.48 -2.40
CA TYR A 53 5.00 -2.46 -3.43
C TYR A 53 3.97 -1.33 -3.39
N CYS A 54 2.82 -1.49 -2.73
CA CYS A 54 1.83 -0.42 -2.64
C CYS A 54 0.91 -0.60 -1.44
N HIS A 55 0.70 0.50 -0.69
CA HIS A 55 -0.30 0.62 0.39
C HIS A 55 -1.57 1.37 -0.03
N GLY A 56 -1.59 1.93 -1.25
CA GLY A 56 -2.68 2.81 -1.69
C GLY A 56 -2.71 4.18 -0.98
N GLN A 57 -1.66 4.55 -0.24
CA GLN A 57 -1.59 5.77 0.59
C GLN A 57 -0.63 6.82 -0.01
N CYS A 58 -0.58 6.94 -1.33
CA CYS A 58 0.37 7.80 -2.03
C CYS A 58 0.15 9.31 -1.77
N HIS A 59 -0.99 9.68 -1.19
CA HIS A 59 -1.27 11.06 -0.72
C HIS A 59 -0.51 11.41 0.56
N GLN A 60 0.18 10.46 1.19
CA GLN A 60 0.93 10.65 2.43
C GLN A 60 2.42 10.33 2.24
N PRO A 61 3.31 10.87 3.10
CA PRO A 61 4.69 10.45 3.16
C PRO A 61 4.83 8.95 3.48
N PRO A 62 5.92 8.29 3.02
CA PRO A 62 6.13 6.87 3.29
C PRO A 62 6.20 6.56 4.79
N GLY A 63 5.46 5.53 5.23
CA GLY A 63 5.46 5.10 6.63
C GLY A 63 4.64 6.00 7.57
N ALA A 64 3.91 6.99 7.04
CA ALA A 64 2.92 7.70 7.82
C ALA A 64 1.79 6.76 8.26
N THR A 65 1.18 7.07 9.41
CA THR A 65 -0.05 6.38 9.83
C THR A 65 -1.14 6.58 8.76
N PRO A 66 -1.83 5.52 8.34
CA PRO A 66 -2.89 5.63 7.33
C PRO A 66 -3.97 6.61 7.77
N VAL A 67 -4.31 7.58 6.91
CA VAL A 67 -5.47 8.46 7.10
C VAL A 67 -6.31 8.51 5.83
N ARG A 68 -7.63 8.67 6.01
CA ARG A 68 -8.53 8.90 4.88
C ARG A 68 -8.10 10.18 4.15
N PRO A 69 -7.88 10.15 2.83
CA PRO A 69 -7.53 11.36 2.09
C PRO A 69 -8.65 12.38 2.20
N HIS A 70 -8.28 13.65 2.36
CA HIS A 70 -9.23 14.75 2.26
C HIS A 70 -9.54 15.00 0.78
N ILE A 71 -10.82 14.90 0.41
CA ILE A 71 -11.31 15.17 -0.94
C ILE A 71 -12.16 16.44 -0.87
N ALA A 72 -11.81 17.46 -1.67
CA ALA A 72 -12.58 18.69 -1.79
C ALA A 72 -12.74 19.11 -3.25
N SER A 73 -13.89 19.69 -3.55
CA SER A 73 -14.13 20.40 -4.81
C SER A 73 -13.76 21.87 -4.64
N LEU A 74 -12.87 22.36 -5.50
CA LEU A 74 -12.50 23.77 -5.56
C LEU A 74 -13.29 24.55 -6.63
N LEU A 75 -14.16 23.86 -7.38
CA LEU A 75 -14.93 24.44 -8.46
C LEU A 75 -16.40 24.58 -8.04
N PRO A 76 -17.11 25.62 -8.53
CA PRO A 76 -18.54 25.78 -8.24
C PRO A 76 -19.39 24.58 -8.67
N HIS A 77 -18.94 23.87 -9.72
CA HIS A 77 -19.60 22.71 -10.29
C HIS A 77 -18.56 21.60 -10.56
N SER A 78 -18.55 20.59 -9.70
CA SER A 78 -17.76 19.37 -9.88
C SER A 78 -18.67 18.21 -10.24
N VAL A 79 -18.29 17.45 -11.28
CA VAL A 79 -18.90 16.16 -11.58
C VAL A 79 -18.14 15.11 -10.78
N LEU A 80 -18.83 14.49 -9.83
CA LEU A 80 -18.30 13.34 -9.10
C LEU A 80 -18.72 12.06 -9.83
N LEU A 81 -17.75 11.17 -10.05
CA LEU A 81 -18.04 9.81 -10.51
C LEU A 81 -18.51 8.98 -9.31
N ASP A 82 -19.61 8.27 -9.49
CA ASP A 82 -20.19 7.42 -8.45
C ASP A 82 -19.21 6.30 -8.03
N ASN A 83 -19.30 5.82 -6.78
CA ASN A 83 -18.39 4.85 -6.12
C ASN A 83 -17.00 5.35 -5.67
N VAL A 84 -16.70 6.66 -5.69
CA VAL A 84 -15.43 7.23 -5.16
C VAL A 84 -15.57 7.76 -3.71
N LEU A 85 -16.80 7.88 -3.19
CA LEU A 85 -17.08 8.47 -1.86
C LEU A 85 -17.44 7.48 -0.74
N ALA A 86 -17.50 6.18 -0.99
CA ALA A 86 -17.79 5.20 0.06
C ALA A 86 -16.66 5.15 1.12
#